data_AF-A0A4Q3RJI0-F1
#
_entry.id   AF-A0A4Q3RJI0-F1
#
_cell.length_a   1.000
_cell.length_b   1.000
_cell.length_c   1.000
_cell.angle_alpha   90.00
_cell.angle_beta   90.00
_cell.angle_gamma   90.00
#
_symmetry.space_group_name_H-M   'P 1'
#
loop_
_entity.id
_entity.type
_entity.pdbx_description
1 polymer ?
#
loop_
_entity_poly.entity_id
_entity_poly.type
_entity_poly.pdbx_seq_one_letter_code
_entity_poly.pdbx_strand_id
1 'polypeptide(L)'
;VNYRMRDAGFSRQRYWGEPFPIVWSDGVALPLDAEELPLELPHVDTYGPGEGGEGPLANIKQWVVTPYGMRETSTMPGYAGSSWYFLRYMDSKNEETFCDRKASDYWNQVDLYIGGTEHAVGHLLYSRMWTKVLYDLNLIGYDEPFKKLLNQGMIQGSSRFVYRIAGANQFVSAGKKHEYNVQPIHVDVSLVDGVELDIEAFKKWKPDFADAEFIFEDGSFSLSCATPGEGKAQYICGVETEKMSKSKYNTVNPDELCEKYGADTFRMYEMFLGPVEQSKPWDTKGIEGVHRFLRKLWRLFNDDLKGKVWTDEKATDAELKILHRTIKKIEEDTEKFSFNTAVSAFMIAVNDLADAKCNKKEILSPLLLLLQPYAPHITEELWHQLGNEGSIQNAGYPVLNAALLVESSKEYPVSINGKVRTNISLSLDLQQEEVEKLVVANEVVQRWLEGKSPKKVIYVKNKMINVVV
;
A
#
# COMPACT_ATOMS: atom_id res chain seq x y z
N VAL A 1 10.58 40.32 -18.23
CA VAL A 1 10.13 38.91 -18.09
C VAL A 1 9.10 38.87 -16.97
N ASN A 2 7.94 38.19 -17.14
CA ASN A 2 6.87 38.12 -16.14
C ASN A 2 6.60 36.65 -15.74
N TYR A 3 6.26 36.42 -14.46
CA TYR A 3 5.94 35.09 -13.93
C TYR A 3 4.48 35.02 -13.43
N ARG A 4 3.85 33.84 -13.54
CA ARG A 4 2.53 33.57 -12.93
C ARG A 4 2.64 33.35 -11.41
N MET A 5 3.80 32.84 -10.96
CA MET A 5 4.10 32.65 -9.55
C MET A 5 4.06 33.99 -8.81
N ARG A 6 3.50 33.98 -7.60
CA ARG A 6 3.46 35.13 -6.69
C ARG A 6 4.30 34.81 -5.46
N ASP A 7 4.70 35.85 -4.74
CA ASP A 7 5.38 35.69 -3.47
C ASP A 7 4.53 34.90 -2.48
N ALA A 8 5.19 34.08 -1.66
CA ALA A 8 4.54 33.20 -0.72
C ALA A 8 3.96 33.99 0.45
N GLY A 9 2.62 34.01 0.57
CA GLY A 9 1.95 34.61 1.73
C GLY A 9 2.25 33.83 3.00
N PHE A 10 3.08 34.41 3.88
CA PHE A 10 3.65 33.74 5.05
C PHE A 10 2.94 34.06 6.38
N SER A 11 1.97 34.96 6.42
CA SER A 11 1.27 35.34 7.66
C SER A 11 -0.11 34.69 7.78
N ARG A 12 -0.51 34.25 8.97
CA ARG A 12 -1.84 33.71 9.28
C ARG A 12 -2.41 34.37 10.53
N GLN A 13 -3.62 34.89 10.45
CA GLN A 13 -4.37 35.42 11.61
C GLN A 13 -5.02 34.26 12.39
N ARG A 14 -4.18 33.38 12.93
CA ARG A 14 -4.56 32.16 13.66
C ARG A 14 -3.68 32.04 14.89
N TYR A 15 -4.23 31.41 15.93
CA TYR A 15 -3.47 31.13 17.16
C TYR A 15 -2.46 29.99 16.96
N TRP A 16 -2.89 28.88 16.36
CA TRP A 16 -2.07 27.66 16.28
C TRP A 16 -1.10 27.69 15.10
N GLY A 17 0.08 28.29 15.32
CA GLY A 17 1.21 28.34 14.39
C GLY A 17 2.42 28.99 15.08
N GLU A 18 3.60 28.92 14.46
CA GLU A 18 4.81 29.50 15.03
C GLU A 18 4.71 31.04 15.06
N PRO A 19 4.95 31.71 16.21
CA PRO A 19 4.99 33.17 16.26
C PRO A 19 6.12 33.73 15.40
N PHE A 20 5.87 34.84 14.72
CA PHE A 20 6.95 35.60 14.10
C PHE A 20 7.80 36.27 15.18
N PRO A 21 9.14 36.12 15.16
CA PRO A 21 10.02 36.81 16.09
C PRO A 21 10.23 38.28 15.64
N ILE A 22 9.13 39.04 15.56
CA ILE A 22 9.08 40.41 15.07
C ILE A 22 8.35 41.30 16.08
N VAL A 23 8.91 42.48 16.35
CA VAL A 23 8.28 43.59 17.08
C VAL A 23 8.15 44.78 16.15
N TRP A 24 6.97 45.38 16.10
CA TRP A 24 6.66 46.60 15.38
C TRP A 24 6.90 47.82 16.28
N SER A 25 7.83 48.69 15.89
CA SER A 25 8.16 49.94 16.59
C SER A 25 8.02 51.11 15.62
N ASP A 26 7.12 52.05 15.88
CA ASP A 26 6.82 53.20 15.00
C ASP A 26 6.60 52.82 13.52
N GLY A 27 5.96 51.67 13.27
CA GLY A 27 5.67 51.15 11.93
C GLY A 27 6.83 50.40 11.26
N VAL A 28 7.96 50.22 11.94
CA VAL A 28 9.12 49.45 11.48
C VAL A 28 9.09 48.05 12.10
N ALA A 29 9.27 47.01 11.28
CA ALA A 29 9.43 45.63 11.75
C ALA A 29 10.88 45.39 12.18
N LEU A 30 11.07 45.02 13.46
CA LEU A 30 12.38 44.70 14.04
C LEU A 30 12.39 43.22 14.44
N PRO A 31 13.40 42.44 14.05
CA PRO A 31 13.55 41.07 14.56
C PRO A 31 13.91 41.08 16.05
N LEU A 32 13.46 40.05 16.77
CA LEU A 32 13.96 39.75 18.11
C LEU A 32 15.44 39.34 18.06
N ASP A 33 16.14 39.56 19.16
CA ASP A 33 17.51 39.06 19.30
C ASP A 33 17.52 37.53 19.40
N ALA A 34 18.62 36.90 19.00
CA ALA A 34 18.71 35.44 18.96
C ALA A 34 18.56 34.81 20.36
N GLU A 35 19.00 35.51 21.40
CA GLU A 35 18.89 35.13 22.81
C GLU A 35 17.45 35.19 23.35
N GLU A 36 16.55 35.90 22.65
CA GLU A 36 15.12 35.95 22.98
C GLU A 36 14.31 34.84 22.32
N LEU A 37 14.95 34.00 21.49
CA LEU A 37 14.32 32.85 20.86
C LEU A 37 14.36 31.61 21.78
N PRO A 38 13.36 30.71 21.67
CA PRO A 38 12.17 30.81 20.83
C PRO A 38 11.11 31.75 21.42
N LEU A 39 10.40 32.50 20.56
CA LEU A 39 9.18 33.19 20.96
C LEU A 39 8.04 32.18 21.10
N GLU A 40 7.70 31.82 22.33
CA GLU A 40 6.65 30.84 22.61
C GLU A 40 5.24 31.42 22.48
N LEU A 41 4.31 30.57 22.04
CA LEU A 41 2.89 30.91 22.06
C LEU A 41 2.41 31.09 23.51
N PRO A 42 1.68 32.18 23.81
CA PRO A 42 1.10 32.38 25.13
C PRO A 42 -0.08 31.44 25.35
N HIS A 43 -0.27 30.95 26.57
CA HIS A 43 -1.48 30.21 26.92
C HIS A 43 -2.75 31.06 26.74
N VAL A 44 -3.83 30.46 26.22
CA VAL A 44 -5.13 31.09 26.05
C VAL A 44 -6.26 30.17 26.49
N ASP A 45 -7.26 30.75 27.16
CA ASP A 45 -8.48 30.04 27.52
C ASP A 45 -9.48 29.96 26.34
N THR A 46 -9.40 30.91 25.41
CA THR A 46 -10.31 30.99 24.26
C THR A 46 -9.58 31.37 22.97
N TYR A 47 -10.01 30.77 21.86
CA TYR A 47 -9.43 30.95 20.52
C TYR A 47 -10.25 31.90 19.62
N GLY A 48 -11.13 32.70 20.22
CA GLY A 48 -12.04 33.60 19.50
C GLY A 48 -11.31 34.73 18.78
N PRO A 49 -11.89 35.28 17.70
CA PRO A 49 -11.36 36.49 17.05
C PRO A 49 -11.46 37.70 17.99
N GLY A 50 -10.63 38.72 17.74
CA GLY A 50 -10.70 40.02 18.42
C GLY A 50 -11.94 40.83 18.03
N GLU A 51 -12.18 41.91 18.77
CA GLU A 51 -13.34 42.80 18.58
C GLU A 51 -13.41 43.41 17.16
N GLY A 52 -12.27 43.59 16.48
CA GLY A 52 -12.16 44.07 15.11
C GLY A 52 -11.96 42.96 14.06
N GLY A 53 -12.11 41.69 14.45
CA GLY A 53 -11.84 40.54 13.58
C GLY A 53 -10.38 40.14 13.49
N GLU A 54 -9.51 40.67 14.36
CA GLU A 54 -8.10 40.31 14.43
C GLU A 54 -7.88 38.85 14.89
N GLY A 55 -6.68 38.34 14.64
CA GLY A 55 -6.27 37.02 15.10
C GLY A 55 -6.25 36.91 16.64
N PRO A 56 -6.39 35.71 17.22
CA PRO A 56 -6.56 35.55 18.67
C PRO A 56 -5.42 36.12 19.52
N LEU A 57 -4.19 36.14 19.01
CA LEU A 57 -3.02 36.69 19.72
C LEU A 57 -3.15 38.20 19.97
N ALA A 58 -3.86 38.94 19.12
CA ALA A 58 -4.05 40.39 19.26
C ALA A 58 -4.86 40.79 20.52
N ASN A 59 -5.60 39.84 21.09
CA ASN A 59 -6.38 40.01 22.31
C ASN A 59 -5.52 39.91 23.57
N ILE A 60 -4.31 39.36 23.47
CA ILE A 60 -3.44 39.06 24.62
C ILE A 60 -2.50 40.23 24.85
N LYS A 61 -3.04 41.35 25.35
CA LYS A 61 -2.28 42.62 25.47
C LYS A 61 -0.96 42.48 26.22
N GLN A 62 -0.92 41.66 27.27
CA GLN A 62 0.29 41.34 28.04
C GLN A 62 1.38 40.61 27.25
N TRP A 63 1.03 39.89 26.18
CA TRP A 63 1.97 39.23 25.29
C TRP A 63 2.32 40.11 24.09
N VAL A 64 1.36 40.88 23.58
CA VAL A 64 1.59 41.74 22.40
C VAL A 64 2.43 42.98 22.74
N VAL A 65 2.16 43.64 23.86
CA VAL A 65 2.83 44.89 24.23
C VAL A 65 4.17 44.58 24.87
N THR A 66 5.25 45.08 24.27
CA THR A 66 6.61 45.00 24.82
C THR A 66 7.13 46.41 25.13
N PRO A 67 8.22 46.55 25.90
CA PRO A 67 8.86 47.86 26.11
C PRO A 67 9.35 48.54 24.82
N TYR A 68 9.49 47.78 23.72
CA TYR A 68 10.11 48.24 22.48
C TYR A 68 9.11 48.37 21.31
N GLY A 69 7.85 47.95 21.50
CA GLY A 69 6.83 48.00 20.46
C GLY A 69 5.72 46.96 20.66
N MET A 70 5.05 46.60 19.56
CA MET A 70 4.00 45.56 19.54
C MET A 70 4.48 44.32 18.78
N ARG A 71 4.40 43.13 19.38
CA ARG A 71 4.73 41.87 18.67
C ARG A 71 3.84 41.66 17.44
N GLU A 72 4.39 41.04 16.40
CA GLU A 72 3.58 40.48 15.31
C GLU A 72 2.57 39.47 15.88
N THR A 73 1.31 39.62 15.49
CA THR A 73 0.19 38.83 16.04
C THR A 73 -0.29 37.75 15.09
N SER A 74 0.21 37.77 13.85
CA SER A 74 0.10 36.65 12.93
C SER A 74 1.06 35.53 13.35
N THR A 75 0.72 34.32 12.93
CA THR A 75 1.60 33.15 13.02
C THR A 75 2.03 32.71 11.63
N MET A 76 3.12 31.94 11.57
CA MET A 76 3.57 31.29 10.34
C MET A 76 2.58 30.19 9.92
N PRO A 77 2.43 29.90 8.62
CA PRO A 77 1.59 28.81 8.13
C PRO A 77 2.25 27.47 8.41
N GLY A 78 1.47 26.39 8.49
CA GLY A 78 2.03 25.03 8.69
C GLY A 78 3.04 24.56 7.62
N TYR A 79 3.13 25.24 6.47
CA TYR A 79 4.21 24.96 5.51
C TYR A 79 5.57 25.52 5.93
N ALA A 80 5.64 26.42 6.93
CA ALA A 80 6.90 26.92 7.47
C ALA A 80 7.75 25.77 8.02
N GLY A 81 7.19 24.95 8.91
CA GLY A 81 7.86 23.74 9.41
C GLY A 81 7.99 22.63 8.35
N SER A 82 6.92 22.37 7.59
CA SER A 82 6.93 21.24 6.64
C SER A 82 7.86 21.45 5.44
N SER A 83 8.39 22.64 5.20
CA SER A 83 9.33 22.89 4.09
C SER A 83 10.77 22.43 4.37
N TRP A 84 11.11 22.08 5.61
CA TRP A 84 12.49 21.71 5.97
C TRP A 84 12.59 20.58 7.01
N TYR A 85 11.47 20.01 7.44
CA TYR A 85 11.44 18.91 8.43
C TYR A 85 12.34 17.71 8.09
N PHE A 86 12.54 17.41 6.81
CA PHE A 86 13.43 16.34 6.34
C PHE A 86 14.90 16.58 6.71
N LEU A 87 15.32 17.85 6.83
CA LEU A 87 16.64 18.21 7.37
C LEU A 87 16.66 18.01 8.88
N ARG A 88 15.58 18.39 9.57
CA ARG A 88 15.51 18.26 11.03
C ARG A 88 15.56 16.79 11.47
N TYR A 89 15.05 15.84 10.69
CA TYR A 89 15.18 14.41 11.01
C TYR A 89 16.64 13.94 11.08
N MET A 90 17.53 14.53 10.29
CA MET A 90 18.95 14.18 10.25
C MET A 90 19.67 14.54 11.56
N ASP A 91 19.15 15.51 12.30
CA ASP A 91 19.78 16.07 13.50
C ASP A 91 18.74 16.61 14.52
N SER A 92 17.76 15.76 14.87
CA SER A 92 16.54 16.19 15.57
C SER A 92 16.74 16.71 16.99
N LYS A 93 17.88 16.38 17.61
CA LYS A 93 18.21 16.74 19.00
C LYS A 93 19.17 17.92 19.11
N ASN A 94 19.55 18.56 18.00
CA ASN A 94 20.47 19.69 18.01
C ASN A 94 19.79 20.95 18.54
N GLU A 95 20.30 21.50 19.63
CA GLU A 95 19.75 22.70 20.27
C GLU A 95 20.46 24.00 19.84
N GLU A 96 21.53 23.89 19.05
CA GLU A 96 22.36 25.04 18.64
C GLU A 96 22.02 25.53 17.22
N THR A 97 21.69 24.61 16.32
CA THR A 97 21.38 24.91 14.91
C THR A 97 20.17 24.12 14.42
N PHE A 98 19.61 24.53 13.27
CA PHE A 98 18.48 23.81 12.67
C PHE A 98 18.88 22.38 12.26
N CYS A 99 20.10 22.19 11.75
CA CYS A 99 20.74 20.92 11.41
C CYS A 99 22.25 21.15 11.19
N ASP A 100 23.12 20.33 11.80
CA ASP A 100 24.56 20.43 11.57
C ASP A 100 24.94 20.09 10.10
N ARG A 101 25.91 20.82 9.55
CA ARG A 101 26.36 20.63 8.17
C ARG A 101 26.91 19.22 7.92
N LYS A 102 27.59 18.61 8.89
CA LYS A 102 28.09 17.23 8.77
C LYS A 102 26.95 16.23 8.71
N ALA A 103 25.88 16.45 9.47
CA ALA A 103 24.70 15.58 9.47
C ALA A 103 23.97 15.65 8.13
N SER A 104 23.72 16.87 7.63
CA SER A 104 23.09 17.05 6.31
C SER A 104 23.95 16.56 5.16
N ASP A 105 25.27 16.72 5.20
CA ASP A 105 26.17 16.19 4.14
C ASP A 105 26.30 14.65 4.20
N TYR A 106 26.20 14.04 5.40
CA TYR A 106 26.19 12.58 5.55
C TYR A 106 24.92 11.95 4.95
N TRP A 107 23.74 12.44 5.34
CA TRP A 107 22.46 11.91 4.85
C TRP A 107 22.16 12.34 3.42
N ASN A 108 22.59 13.55 3.05
CA ASN A 108 22.40 14.15 1.73
C ASN A 108 20.91 14.28 1.36
N GLN A 109 20.61 14.49 0.08
CA GLN A 109 19.25 14.52 -0.45
C GLN A 109 18.50 13.23 -0.13
N VAL A 110 17.20 13.34 0.16
CA VAL A 110 16.34 12.17 0.35
C VAL A 110 16.30 11.36 -0.95
N ASP A 111 16.69 10.08 -0.90
CA ASP A 111 16.75 9.23 -2.09
C ASP A 111 15.38 8.99 -2.73
N LEU A 112 14.36 8.73 -1.90
CA LEU A 112 13.00 8.49 -2.32
C LEU A 112 12.02 9.20 -1.39
N TYR A 113 11.26 10.15 -1.94
CA TYR A 113 10.17 10.82 -1.26
C TYR A 113 8.83 10.28 -1.77
N ILE A 114 8.01 9.73 -0.87
CA ILE A 114 6.68 9.18 -1.18
C ILE A 114 5.62 10.11 -0.62
N GLY A 115 4.77 10.68 -1.48
CA GLY A 115 3.72 11.61 -1.06
C GLY A 115 2.66 11.85 -2.13
N GLY A 116 1.42 12.11 -1.73
CA GLY A 116 0.30 12.27 -2.66
C GLY A 116 0.47 13.45 -3.62
N THR A 117 -0.13 13.36 -4.80
CA THR A 117 -0.06 14.40 -5.85
C THR A 117 -0.63 15.76 -5.42
N GLU A 118 -1.49 15.78 -4.40
CA GLU A 118 -2.05 17.00 -3.80
C GLU A 118 -1.00 17.98 -3.30
N HIS A 119 0.23 17.52 -3.05
CA HIS A 119 1.33 18.33 -2.54
C HIS A 119 2.21 18.98 -3.63
N ALA A 120 1.94 18.72 -4.91
CA ALA A 120 2.78 19.17 -6.03
C ALA A 120 2.98 20.69 -6.13
N VAL A 121 1.91 21.46 -5.94
CA VAL A 121 1.94 22.94 -6.08
C VAL A 121 2.06 23.69 -4.74
N GLY A 122 2.25 22.95 -3.64
CA GLY A 122 2.38 23.50 -2.29
C GLY A 122 3.67 23.04 -1.63
N HIS A 123 3.56 22.04 -0.75
CA HIS A 123 4.68 21.52 0.03
C HIS A 123 5.93 21.22 -0.82
N LEU A 124 5.81 20.51 -1.95
CA LEU A 124 6.98 20.18 -2.76
C LEU A 124 7.69 21.41 -3.35
N LEU A 125 6.93 22.46 -3.68
CA LEU A 125 7.51 23.71 -4.17
C LEU A 125 8.22 24.47 -3.04
N TYR A 126 7.59 24.57 -1.86
CA TYR A 126 8.19 25.28 -0.73
C TYR A 126 9.42 24.56 -0.18
N SER A 127 9.42 23.23 -0.15
CA SER A 127 10.61 22.44 0.21
C SER A 127 11.79 22.76 -0.70
N ARG A 128 11.57 22.79 -2.02
CA ARG A 128 12.62 23.17 -2.98
C ARG A 128 13.11 24.60 -2.79
N MET A 129 12.18 25.55 -2.59
CA MET A 129 12.53 26.94 -2.33
C MET A 129 13.44 27.07 -1.10
N TRP A 130 13.05 26.45 0.03
CA TRP A 130 13.83 26.50 1.27
C TRP A 130 15.17 25.77 1.15
N THR A 131 15.23 24.64 0.43
CA THR A 131 16.52 23.98 0.13
C THR A 131 17.46 24.91 -0.62
N LYS A 132 16.97 25.63 -1.65
CA LYS A 132 17.81 26.57 -2.41
C LYS A 132 18.28 27.75 -1.55
N VAL A 133 17.41 28.31 -0.71
CA VAL A 133 17.79 29.36 0.24
C VAL A 133 18.88 28.88 1.19
N LEU A 134 18.73 27.69 1.78
CA LEU A 134 19.72 27.13 2.72
C LEU A 134 21.04 26.77 2.01
N TYR A 135 20.97 26.33 0.76
CA TYR A 135 22.14 26.08 -0.08
C TYR A 135 22.90 27.39 -0.40
N ASP A 136 22.19 28.44 -0.80
CA ASP A 136 22.76 29.75 -1.12
C ASP A 136 23.42 30.40 0.11
N LEU A 137 22.88 30.13 1.31
CA LEU A 137 23.46 30.51 2.60
C LEU A 137 24.61 29.59 3.05
N ASN A 138 24.98 28.58 2.25
CA ASN A 138 25.99 27.55 2.53
C ASN A 138 25.74 26.76 3.83
N LEU A 139 24.47 26.58 4.21
CA LEU A 139 24.06 25.82 5.38
C LEU A 139 23.87 24.32 5.09
N ILE A 140 23.72 23.94 3.81
CA ILE A 140 23.63 22.56 3.32
C ILE A 140 24.42 22.38 2.01
N GLY A 141 24.75 21.15 1.63
CA GLY A 141 25.58 20.83 0.46
C GLY A 141 24.87 20.58 -0.88
N TYR A 142 23.55 20.72 -0.95
CA TYR A 142 22.74 20.39 -2.14
C TYR A 142 21.59 21.39 -2.33
N ASP A 143 21.15 21.58 -3.58
CA ASP A 143 20.17 22.61 -3.96
C ASP A 143 18.77 22.04 -4.32
N GLU A 144 18.59 20.73 -4.25
CA GLU A 144 17.30 20.04 -4.41
C GLU A 144 17.12 19.01 -3.28
N PRO A 145 15.94 18.90 -2.64
CA PRO A 145 15.78 18.06 -1.45
C PRO A 145 15.57 16.57 -1.72
N PHE A 146 15.02 16.21 -2.88
CA PHE A 146 14.54 14.85 -3.18
C PHE A 146 15.10 14.36 -4.53
N LYS A 147 15.76 13.19 -4.55
CA LYS A 147 16.31 12.59 -5.79
C LYS A 147 15.21 11.95 -6.64
N LYS A 148 14.31 11.21 -6.00
CA LYS A 148 13.17 10.52 -6.62
C LYS A 148 11.90 10.86 -5.88
N LEU A 149 10.84 11.16 -6.63
CA LEU A 149 9.49 11.37 -6.11
C LEU A 149 8.61 10.21 -6.60
N LEU A 150 7.86 9.61 -5.68
CA LEU A 150 6.82 8.63 -5.97
C LEU A 150 5.49 9.17 -5.43
N ASN A 151 4.53 9.37 -6.32
CA ASN A 151 3.22 9.85 -5.92
C ASN A 151 2.25 8.69 -5.77
N GLN A 152 1.93 8.31 -4.53
CA GLN A 152 0.91 7.29 -4.30
C GLN A 152 -0.47 7.77 -4.72
N GLY A 153 -1.28 6.85 -5.24
CA GLY A 153 -2.69 7.09 -5.51
C GLY A 153 -3.52 7.13 -4.23
N MET A 154 -4.71 7.73 -4.30
CA MET A 154 -5.62 7.79 -3.15
C MET A 154 -6.36 6.47 -2.97
N ILE A 155 -6.47 6.00 -1.73
CA ILE A 155 -7.46 4.98 -1.37
C ILE A 155 -8.83 5.66 -1.24
N GLN A 156 -9.76 5.22 -2.08
CA GLN A 156 -11.12 5.75 -2.17
C GLN A 156 -12.07 4.88 -1.33
N GLY A 157 -13.07 5.51 -0.71
CA GLY A 157 -14.13 4.81 0.00
C GLY A 157 -15.23 4.39 -0.96
N SER A 158 -15.82 3.22 -0.69
CA SER A 158 -17.06 2.80 -1.34
C SER A 158 -18.23 3.34 -0.51
N SER A 159 -18.71 4.55 -0.83
CA SER A 159 -19.88 5.14 -0.18
C SER A 159 -21.11 4.28 -0.41
N ARG A 160 -21.92 4.14 0.64
CA ARG A 160 -23.20 3.44 0.62
C ARG A 160 -24.32 4.43 0.81
N PHE A 161 -25.41 4.22 0.08
CA PHE A 161 -26.59 5.07 0.17
C PHE A 161 -27.84 4.27 0.50
N VAL A 162 -28.65 4.82 1.39
CA VAL A 162 -30.06 4.49 1.52
C VAL A 162 -30.89 5.56 0.81
N TYR A 163 -32.01 5.18 0.19
CA TYR A 163 -32.85 6.09 -0.57
C TYR A 163 -34.14 6.34 0.18
N ARG A 164 -34.27 7.53 0.78
CA ARG A 164 -35.48 7.94 1.50
C ARG A 164 -36.51 8.47 0.51
N ILE A 165 -37.75 8.02 0.59
CA ILE A 165 -38.87 8.53 -0.20
C ILE A 165 -39.25 9.93 0.31
N ALA A 166 -39.41 10.89 -0.61
CA ALA A 166 -39.71 12.27 -0.28
C ALA A 166 -41.01 12.38 0.56
N GLY A 167 -40.91 13.02 1.73
CA GLY A 167 -42.05 13.24 2.63
C GLY A 167 -42.44 12.05 3.52
N ALA A 168 -41.70 10.94 3.49
CA ALA A 168 -41.97 9.76 4.32
C ALA A 168 -40.72 9.32 5.12
N ASN A 169 -40.89 8.57 6.21
CA ASN A 169 -39.79 7.83 6.87
C ASN A 169 -39.67 6.41 6.28
N GLN A 170 -39.77 6.32 4.95
CA GLN A 170 -39.76 5.08 4.21
C GLN A 170 -38.56 5.07 3.26
N PHE A 171 -37.85 3.95 3.21
CA PHE A 171 -36.65 3.76 2.42
C PHE A 171 -36.88 2.68 1.38
N VAL A 172 -36.35 2.89 0.18
CA VAL A 172 -36.50 1.94 -0.94
C VAL A 172 -35.14 1.43 -1.41
N SER A 173 -35.06 0.14 -1.69
CA SER A 173 -33.84 -0.52 -2.17
C SER A 173 -33.33 0.09 -3.48
N ALA A 174 -32.03 0.00 -3.72
CA ALA A 174 -31.35 0.68 -4.84
C ALA A 174 -31.91 0.32 -6.21
N GLY A 175 -32.30 -0.93 -6.47
CA GLY A 175 -32.86 -1.34 -7.76
C GLY A 175 -34.28 -0.80 -8.00
N LYS A 176 -34.97 -0.40 -6.92
CA LYS A 176 -36.35 0.12 -6.95
C LYS A 176 -36.44 1.65 -6.91
N LYS A 177 -35.31 2.34 -6.68
CA LYS A 177 -35.29 3.80 -6.48
C LYS A 177 -35.95 4.62 -7.59
N HIS A 178 -35.94 4.13 -8.84
CA HIS A 178 -36.50 4.83 -10.00
C HIS A 178 -38.03 4.84 -10.03
N GLU A 179 -38.68 3.98 -9.25
CA GLU A 179 -40.14 3.92 -9.11
C GLU A 179 -40.68 5.01 -8.16
N TYR A 180 -39.80 5.74 -7.47
CA TYR A 180 -40.13 6.70 -6.42
C TYR A 180 -39.36 8.02 -6.57
N ASN A 181 -39.87 9.09 -5.95
CA ASN A 181 -39.10 10.31 -5.76
C ASN A 181 -38.27 10.20 -4.47
N VAL A 182 -36.94 10.06 -4.60
CA VAL A 182 -36.06 9.72 -3.47
C VAL A 182 -34.94 10.73 -3.23
N GLN A 183 -34.49 10.82 -1.98
CA GLN A 183 -33.27 11.50 -1.57
C GLN A 183 -32.22 10.47 -1.13
N PRO A 184 -31.01 10.47 -1.73
CA PRO A 184 -29.92 9.62 -1.25
C PRO A 184 -29.37 10.15 0.08
N ILE A 185 -29.10 9.24 1.01
CA ILE A 185 -28.50 9.53 2.31
C ILE A 185 -27.30 8.60 2.48
N HIS A 186 -26.11 9.16 2.73
CA HIS A 186 -24.93 8.38 3.10
C HIS A 186 -25.21 7.58 4.38
N VAL A 187 -24.95 6.28 4.31
CA VAL A 187 -25.01 5.38 5.46
C VAL A 187 -23.61 4.93 5.83
N ASP A 188 -23.38 4.72 7.12
CA ASP A 188 -22.12 4.21 7.62
C ASP A 188 -21.84 2.82 7.06
N VAL A 189 -20.67 2.68 6.43
CA VAL A 189 -20.25 1.44 5.77
C VAL A 189 -20.13 0.27 6.73
N SER A 190 -19.97 0.50 8.04
CA SER A 190 -20.01 -0.55 9.07
C SER A 190 -21.38 -1.19 9.23
N LEU A 191 -22.45 -0.54 8.76
CA LEU A 191 -23.83 -1.02 8.80
C LEU A 191 -24.23 -1.78 7.52
N VAL A 192 -23.28 -2.04 6.62
CA VAL A 192 -23.55 -2.63 5.30
C VAL A 192 -22.59 -3.78 5.05
N ASP A 193 -23.11 -5.00 4.87
CA ASP A 193 -22.31 -6.15 4.45
C ASP A 193 -22.29 -6.25 2.92
N GLY A 194 -21.15 -5.94 2.32
CA GLY A 194 -21.03 -5.78 0.88
C GLY A 194 -21.92 -4.63 0.41
N VAL A 195 -23.14 -4.93 -0.03
CA VAL A 195 -24.16 -3.94 -0.45
C VAL A 195 -25.48 -4.11 0.29
N GLU A 196 -25.61 -5.09 1.18
CA GLU A 196 -26.82 -5.38 1.93
C GLU A 196 -26.82 -4.60 3.25
N LEU A 197 -27.87 -3.84 3.52
CA LEU A 197 -28.00 -3.02 4.72
C LEU A 197 -28.41 -3.87 5.93
N ASP A 198 -27.68 -3.72 7.05
CA ASP A 198 -28.17 -4.16 8.36
C ASP A 198 -29.20 -3.15 8.88
N ILE A 199 -30.48 -3.46 8.67
CA ILE A 199 -31.59 -2.57 9.02
C ILE A 199 -31.71 -2.39 10.54
N GLU A 200 -31.50 -3.45 11.33
CA GLU A 200 -31.61 -3.36 12.79
C GLU A 200 -30.53 -2.44 13.37
N ALA A 201 -29.31 -2.51 12.84
CA ALA A 201 -28.24 -1.59 13.19
C ALA A 201 -28.53 -0.17 12.66
N PHE A 202 -29.04 -0.03 11.43
CA PHE A 202 -29.41 1.25 10.84
C PHE A 202 -30.49 2.00 11.63
N LYS A 203 -31.55 1.31 12.08
CA LYS A 203 -32.62 1.92 12.89
C LYS A 203 -32.13 2.41 14.26
N LYS A 204 -31.06 1.80 14.80
CA LYS A 204 -30.40 2.22 16.05
C LYS A 204 -29.38 3.33 15.84
N TRP A 205 -28.97 3.59 14.60
CA TRP A 205 -27.89 4.52 14.29
C TRP A 205 -28.26 5.98 14.59
N LYS A 206 -29.50 6.39 14.26
CA LYS A 206 -30.01 7.74 14.55
C LYS A 206 -31.46 7.67 15.02
N PRO A 207 -31.87 8.53 15.97
CA PRO A 207 -33.25 8.56 16.48
C PRO A 207 -34.31 8.68 15.37
N ASP A 208 -34.02 9.48 14.34
CA ASP A 208 -34.92 9.72 13.20
C ASP A 208 -35.20 8.47 12.34
N PHE A 209 -34.44 7.37 12.52
CA PHE A 209 -34.60 6.12 11.77
C PHE A 209 -35.25 5.00 12.60
N ALA A 210 -35.57 5.23 13.87
CA ALA A 210 -36.05 4.19 14.79
C ALA A 210 -37.33 3.49 14.32
N ASP A 211 -38.22 4.23 13.66
CA ASP A 211 -39.51 3.79 13.11
C ASP A 211 -39.51 3.71 11.57
N ALA A 212 -38.32 3.71 10.95
CA ALA A 212 -38.19 3.63 9.49
C ALA A 212 -38.83 2.36 8.90
N GLU A 213 -39.42 2.51 7.72
CA GLU A 213 -40.02 1.45 6.93
C GLU A 213 -39.21 1.15 5.67
N PHE A 214 -39.23 -0.09 5.18
CA PHE A 214 -38.36 -0.52 4.08
C PHE A 214 -39.13 -1.23 2.96
N ILE A 215 -38.85 -0.83 1.73
CA ILE A 215 -39.22 -1.51 0.49
C ILE A 215 -37.98 -2.22 -0.04
N PHE A 216 -38.04 -3.56 -0.07
CA PHE A 216 -36.91 -4.42 -0.42
C PHE A 216 -36.75 -4.58 -1.93
N GLU A 217 -35.64 -5.20 -2.34
CA GLU A 217 -35.28 -5.41 -3.74
C GLU A 217 -36.32 -6.27 -4.51
N ASP A 218 -36.95 -7.22 -3.84
CA ASP A 218 -38.04 -8.05 -4.38
C ASP A 218 -39.40 -7.33 -4.44
N GLY A 219 -39.47 -6.08 -3.97
CA GLY A 219 -40.68 -5.27 -3.89
C GLY A 219 -41.55 -5.54 -2.66
N SER A 220 -41.16 -6.46 -1.78
CA SER A 220 -41.84 -6.64 -0.50
C SER A 220 -41.64 -5.43 0.42
N PHE A 221 -42.52 -5.31 1.41
CA PHE A 221 -42.55 -4.20 2.35
C PHE A 221 -42.51 -4.74 3.78
N SER A 222 -41.66 -4.17 4.63
CA SER A 222 -41.62 -4.52 6.06
C SER A 222 -41.11 -3.38 6.94
N LEU A 223 -41.56 -3.41 8.19
CA LEU A 223 -41.06 -2.59 9.30
C LEU A 223 -39.78 -3.18 9.93
N SER A 224 -39.45 -4.43 9.63
CA SER A 224 -38.27 -5.15 10.11
C SER A 224 -37.72 -6.08 9.02
N CYS A 225 -36.41 -6.31 9.01
CA CYS A 225 -35.84 -7.42 8.25
C CYS A 225 -35.05 -8.35 9.18
N ALA A 226 -34.70 -9.52 8.66
CA ALA A 226 -33.72 -10.36 9.30
C ALA A 226 -32.31 -9.91 8.93
N THR A 227 -31.34 -10.30 9.75
CA THR A 227 -29.89 -10.12 9.56
C THR A 227 -29.44 -10.48 8.13
N PRO A 228 -28.45 -9.76 7.54
CA PRO A 228 -27.90 -10.10 6.23
C PRO A 228 -27.52 -11.57 6.10
N GLY A 229 -27.76 -12.17 4.92
CA GLY A 229 -27.36 -13.56 4.61
C GLY A 229 -28.35 -14.69 4.94
N GLU A 230 -29.54 -14.39 5.48
CA GLU A 230 -30.57 -15.41 5.79
C GLU A 230 -31.49 -15.80 4.60
N GLY A 231 -31.26 -15.30 3.39
CA GLY A 231 -32.08 -15.63 2.21
C GLY A 231 -33.51 -15.06 2.22
N LYS A 232 -33.75 -14.00 3.00
CA LYS A 232 -35.01 -13.23 3.04
C LYS A 232 -34.92 -11.97 2.15
N ALA A 233 -36.01 -11.23 2.02
CA ALA A 233 -36.07 -9.96 1.30
C ALA A 233 -34.92 -9.01 1.72
N GLN A 234 -34.12 -8.56 0.75
CA GLN A 234 -32.88 -7.82 0.99
C GLN A 234 -33.02 -6.34 0.65
N TYR A 235 -32.45 -5.47 1.48
CA TYR A 235 -32.32 -4.06 1.16
C TYR A 235 -30.92 -3.82 0.61
N ILE A 236 -30.83 -3.48 -0.67
CA ILE A 236 -29.58 -3.22 -1.37
C ILE A 236 -29.30 -1.72 -1.37
N CYS A 237 -28.15 -1.32 -0.83
CA CYS A 237 -27.69 0.07 -0.83
C CYS A 237 -27.23 0.53 -2.22
N GLY A 238 -27.36 1.83 -2.48
CA GLY A 238 -26.65 2.49 -3.56
C GLY A 238 -25.14 2.49 -3.32
N VAL A 239 -24.36 2.55 -4.40
CA VAL A 239 -22.89 2.51 -4.35
C VAL A 239 -22.30 3.64 -5.17
N GLU A 240 -21.33 4.35 -4.59
CA GLU A 240 -20.51 5.32 -5.31
C GLU A 240 -19.07 5.28 -4.78
N THR A 241 -18.09 5.43 -5.68
CA THR A 241 -16.67 5.53 -5.28
C THR A 241 -16.33 6.99 -5.02
N GLU A 242 -15.96 7.32 -3.79
CA GLU A 242 -15.70 8.69 -3.37
C GLU A 242 -14.42 8.79 -2.54
N LYS A 243 -13.87 10.00 -2.38
CA LYS A 243 -12.80 10.21 -1.38
C LYS A 243 -13.33 9.84 0.02
N MET A 244 -12.54 9.09 0.79
CA MET A 244 -12.87 8.77 2.18
C MET A 244 -13.01 10.05 3.02
N SER A 245 -14.09 10.15 3.79
CA SER A 245 -14.30 11.26 4.72
C SER A 245 -15.30 10.87 5.81
N LYS A 246 -15.14 11.47 6.99
CA LYS A 246 -16.07 11.29 8.12
C LYS A 246 -17.49 11.72 7.77
N SER A 247 -17.66 12.79 6.97
CA SER A 247 -18.97 13.30 6.55
C SER A 247 -19.74 12.37 5.62
N LYS A 248 -19.05 11.46 4.92
CA LYS A 248 -19.66 10.48 3.99
C LYS A 248 -19.84 9.10 4.62
N TYR A 249 -19.41 8.93 5.87
CA TYR A 249 -19.43 7.66 6.61
C TYR A 249 -18.82 6.47 5.84
N ASN A 250 -17.83 6.75 4.99
CA ASN A 250 -17.16 5.78 4.12
C ASN A 250 -15.68 5.57 4.49
N THR A 251 -15.31 5.99 5.70
CA THR A 251 -13.95 5.84 6.23
C THR A 251 -13.83 4.46 6.84
N VAL A 252 -12.78 3.73 6.49
CA VAL A 252 -12.46 2.44 7.11
C VAL A 252 -11.39 2.68 8.17
N ASN A 253 -11.61 2.16 9.37
CA ASN A 253 -10.68 2.30 10.48
C ASN A 253 -9.57 1.23 10.38
N PRO A 254 -8.29 1.63 10.21
CA PRO A 254 -7.18 0.66 10.16
C PRO A 254 -7.04 -0.19 11.41
N ASP A 255 -7.38 0.35 12.59
CA ASP A 255 -7.25 -0.37 13.86
C ASP A 255 -8.16 -1.60 13.90
N GLU A 256 -9.41 -1.46 13.47
CA GLU A 256 -10.39 -2.56 13.39
C GLU A 256 -9.93 -3.66 12.42
N LEU A 257 -9.29 -3.28 11.31
CA LEU A 257 -8.73 -4.25 10.35
C LEU A 257 -7.52 -4.98 10.93
N CYS A 258 -6.64 -4.27 11.63
CA CYS A 258 -5.50 -4.84 12.32
C CYS A 258 -5.92 -5.79 13.44
N GLU A 259 -6.95 -5.44 14.23
CA GLU A 259 -7.50 -6.33 15.26
C GLU A 259 -8.10 -7.61 14.66
N LYS A 260 -8.83 -7.48 13.54
CA LYS A 260 -9.51 -8.61 12.89
C LYS A 260 -8.58 -9.53 12.11
N TYR A 261 -7.60 -8.99 11.39
CA TYR A 261 -6.78 -9.74 10.43
C TYR A 261 -5.27 -9.73 10.74
N GLY A 262 -4.81 -8.88 11.66
CA GLY A 262 -3.40 -8.64 11.94
C GLY A 262 -2.77 -7.59 11.01
N ALA A 263 -1.76 -6.88 11.53
CA ALA A 263 -1.07 -5.80 10.82
C ALA A 263 -0.41 -6.25 9.50
N ASP A 264 0.17 -7.46 9.46
CA ASP A 264 0.79 -7.98 8.22
C ASP A 264 -0.22 -8.20 7.10
N THR A 265 -1.41 -8.70 7.44
CA THR A 265 -2.48 -8.84 6.45
C THR A 265 -2.87 -7.48 5.88
N PHE A 266 -3.04 -6.48 6.77
CA PHE A 266 -3.44 -5.14 6.36
C PHE A 266 -2.38 -4.48 5.46
N ARG A 267 -1.11 -4.47 5.89
CA ARG A 267 0.02 -3.94 5.11
C ARG A 267 0.14 -4.59 3.72
N MET A 268 0.12 -5.92 3.68
CA MET A 268 0.22 -6.65 2.41
C MET A 268 -0.98 -6.37 1.51
N TYR A 269 -2.17 -6.21 2.09
CA TYR A 269 -3.37 -5.90 1.32
C TYR A 269 -3.31 -4.50 0.70
N GLU A 270 -2.87 -3.48 1.44
CA GLU A 270 -2.65 -2.14 0.89
C GLU A 270 -1.69 -2.14 -0.31
N MET A 271 -0.60 -2.91 -0.19
CA MET A 271 0.36 -3.09 -1.29
C MET A 271 -0.21 -3.91 -2.45
N PHE A 272 -1.15 -4.82 -2.19
CA PHE A 272 -1.74 -5.71 -3.19
C PHE A 272 -2.89 -5.09 -4.00
N LEU A 273 -3.54 -4.05 -3.48
CA LEU A 273 -4.70 -3.39 -4.12
C LEU A 273 -4.48 -3.03 -5.59
N GLY A 274 -3.23 -2.75 -6.00
CA GLY A 274 -2.85 -2.47 -7.39
C GLY A 274 -1.58 -1.62 -7.47
N PRO A 275 -1.24 -1.05 -8.64
CA PRO A 275 -0.04 -0.21 -8.80
C PRO A 275 -0.04 0.99 -7.84
N VAL A 276 1.05 1.24 -7.11
CA VAL A 276 1.10 2.22 -5.99
C VAL A 276 0.66 3.63 -6.38
N GLU A 277 0.88 4.05 -7.63
CA GLU A 277 0.58 5.40 -8.13
C GLU A 277 -0.90 5.61 -8.51
N GLN A 278 -1.69 4.54 -8.61
CA GLN A 278 -3.09 4.61 -9.04
C GLN A 278 -4.03 4.71 -7.83
N SER A 279 -5.02 5.59 -7.93
CA SER A 279 -6.13 5.64 -6.97
C SER A 279 -7.03 4.42 -7.12
N LYS A 280 -7.50 3.86 -5.99
CA LYS A 280 -8.24 2.59 -5.98
C LYS A 280 -9.34 2.64 -4.92
N PRO A 281 -10.51 2.04 -5.18
CA PRO A 281 -11.49 1.83 -4.13
C PRO A 281 -10.97 0.79 -3.12
N TRP A 282 -11.27 1.01 -1.85
CA TRP A 282 -11.11 0.01 -0.81
C TRP A 282 -12.14 -1.12 -0.98
N ASP A 283 -11.70 -2.38 -0.92
CA ASP A 283 -12.57 -3.56 -1.02
C ASP A 283 -12.31 -4.56 0.12
N THR A 284 -13.20 -4.59 1.10
CA THR A 284 -13.06 -5.51 2.25
C THR A 284 -13.04 -7.00 1.86
N LYS A 285 -13.50 -7.40 0.67
CA LYS A 285 -13.43 -8.81 0.24
C LYS A 285 -12.01 -9.24 -0.14
N GLY A 286 -11.18 -8.30 -0.63
CA GLY A 286 -9.81 -8.59 -1.06
C GLY A 286 -8.87 -8.97 0.08
N ILE A 287 -9.08 -8.42 1.29
CA ILE A 287 -8.20 -8.62 2.44
C ILE A 287 -8.16 -10.08 2.91
N GLU A 288 -9.27 -10.80 2.77
CA GLU A 288 -9.34 -12.22 3.13
C GLU A 288 -8.42 -13.09 2.28
N GLY A 289 -8.21 -12.72 1.01
CA GLY A 289 -7.29 -13.42 0.12
C GLY A 289 -5.85 -13.36 0.65
N VAL A 290 -5.44 -12.19 1.11
CA VAL A 290 -4.11 -11.96 1.73
C VAL A 290 -4.02 -12.70 3.07
N HIS A 291 -5.06 -12.66 3.89
CA HIS A 291 -5.08 -13.38 5.16
C HIS A 291 -4.92 -14.90 4.98
N ARG A 292 -5.63 -15.47 4.00
CA ARG A 292 -5.51 -16.90 3.64
C ARG A 292 -4.11 -17.22 3.09
N PHE A 293 -3.50 -16.31 2.32
CA PHE A 293 -2.12 -16.47 1.86
C PHE A 293 -1.13 -16.56 3.04
N LEU A 294 -1.22 -15.67 4.03
CA LEU A 294 -0.32 -15.73 5.20
C LEU A 294 -0.49 -17.03 6.00
N ARG A 295 -1.71 -17.57 6.10
CA ARG A 295 -1.95 -18.91 6.68
C ARG A 295 -1.32 -20.03 5.84
N LYS A 296 -1.29 -19.91 4.51
CA LYS A 296 -0.59 -20.87 3.63
C LYS A 296 0.92 -20.79 3.81
N LEU A 297 1.48 -19.58 3.92
CA LEU A 297 2.88 -19.37 4.23
C LEU A 297 3.25 -20.08 5.55
N TRP A 298 2.48 -19.84 6.62
CA TRP A 298 2.67 -20.49 7.92
C TRP A 298 2.73 -22.02 7.81
N ARG A 299 1.88 -22.61 6.96
CA ARG A 299 1.80 -24.06 6.74
C ARG A 299 3.04 -24.69 6.09
N LEU A 300 3.93 -23.90 5.49
CA LEU A 300 5.23 -24.39 5.04
C LEU A 300 6.17 -24.72 6.22
N PHE A 301 5.91 -24.12 7.39
CA PHE A 301 6.75 -24.22 8.58
C PHE A 301 6.11 -25.11 9.66
N ASN A 302 4.78 -25.04 9.77
CA ASN A 302 4.01 -25.66 10.84
C ASN A 302 2.78 -26.39 10.30
N ASP A 303 2.53 -27.58 10.81
CA ASP A 303 1.31 -28.35 10.61
C ASP A 303 0.41 -28.24 11.85
N ASP A 304 -0.90 -28.14 11.63
CA ASP A 304 -1.89 -27.90 12.70
C ASP A 304 -1.92 -29.03 13.75
N LEU A 305 -1.52 -30.26 13.39
CA LEU A 305 -1.50 -31.42 14.30
C LEU A 305 -0.10 -31.81 14.75
N LYS A 306 0.88 -31.76 13.84
CA LYS A 306 2.26 -32.21 14.09
C LYS A 306 3.15 -31.11 14.65
N GLY A 307 2.71 -29.85 14.63
CA GLY A 307 3.54 -28.71 14.95
C GLY A 307 4.59 -28.45 13.86
N LYS A 308 5.81 -28.10 14.26
CA LYS A 308 6.93 -27.86 13.34
C LYS A 308 7.09 -28.98 12.30
N VAL A 309 7.20 -28.61 11.02
CA VAL A 309 7.47 -29.54 9.89
C VAL A 309 8.75 -29.22 9.10
N TRP A 310 9.40 -28.09 9.36
CA TRP A 310 10.62 -27.71 8.64
C TRP A 310 11.83 -28.58 8.99
N THR A 311 12.75 -28.76 8.03
CA THR A 311 13.93 -29.64 8.13
C THR A 311 15.22 -28.92 7.73
N ASP A 312 16.35 -29.49 8.14
CA ASP A 312 17.71 -29.08 7.74
C ASP A 312 18.20 -29.83 6.47
N GLU A 313 17.29 -30.50 5.74
CA GLU A 313 17.63 -31.18 4.48
C GLU A 313 18.03 -30.18 3.39
N LYS A 314 18.76 -30.68 2.39
CA LYS A 314 19.14 -29.90 1.22
C LYS A 314 17.97 -29.69 0.26
N ALA A 315 17.93 -28.48 -0.32
CA ALA A 315 16.96 -28.14 -1.34
C ALA A 315 17.20 -28.93 -2.63
N THR A 316 16.12 -29.26 -3.31
CA THR A 316 16.16 -29.79 -4.68
C THR A 316 16.32 -28.67 -5.69
N ASP A 317 16.80 -28.99 -6.90
CA ASP A 317 16.94 -28.03 -7.99
C ASP A 317 15.62 -27.32 -8.33
N ALA A 318 14.48 -28.03 -8.22
CA ALA A 318 13.17 -27.47 -8.46
C ALA A 318 12.81 -26.38 -7.43
N GLU A 319 13.07 -26.64 -6.14
CA GLU A 319 12.81 -25.69 -5.05
C GLU A 319 13.75 -24.47 -5.14
N LEU A 320 15.02 -24.69 -5.46
CA LEU A 320 15.99 -23.63 -5.72
C LEU A 320 15.57 -22.74 -6.90
N LYS A 321 15.08 -23.35 -8.00
CA LYS A 321 14.57 -22.60 -9.15
C LYS A 321 13.35 -21.75 -8.78
N ILE A 322 12.43 -22.25 -7.95
CA ILE A 322 11.30 -21.47 -7.44
C ILE A 322 11.79 -20.27 -6.62
N LEU A 323 12.71 -20.49 -5.68
CA LEU A 323 13.27 -19.43 -4.84
C LEU A 323 13.96 -18.36 -5.68
N HIS A 324 14.90 -18.73 -6.56
CA HIS A 324 15.66 -17.74 -7.33
C HIS A 324 14.81 -17.00 -8.37
N ARG A 325 13.76 -17.63 -8.92
CA ARG A 325 12.79 -16.94 -9.76
C ARG A 325 12.03 -15.88 -8.94
N THR A 326 11.73 -16.20 -7.69
CA THR A 326 11.09 -15.29 -6.74
C THR A 326 12.03 -14.14 -6.38
N ILE A 327 13.28 -14.41 -5.99
CA ILE A 327 14.29 -13.38 -5.69
C ILE A 327 14.36 -12.36 -6.85
N LYS A 328 14.59 -12.85 -8.08
CA LYS A 328 14.67 -11.99 -9.26
C LYS A 328 13.42 -11.12 -9.43
N LYS A 329 12.23 -11.70 -9.29
CA LYS A 329 10.97 -10.96 -9.48
C LYS A 329 10.76 -9.90 -8.42
N ILE A 330 11.09 -10.20 -7.16
CA ILE A 330 10.93 -9.26 -6.04
C ILE A 330 11.95 -8.12 -6.15
N GLU A 331 13.20 -8.40 -6.51
CA GLU A 331 14.21 -7.37 -6.78
C GLU A 331 13.74 -6.40 -7.87
N GLU A 332 13.27 -6.93 -9.01
CA GLU A 332 12.79 -6.13 -10.14
C GLU A 332 11.53 -5.30 -9.78
N ASP A 333 10.61 -5.88 -9.01
CA ASP A 333 9.37 -5.21 -8.62
C ASP A 333 9.59 -4.14 -7.57
N THR A 334 10.44 -4.40 -6.57
CA THR A 334 10.76 -3.43 -5.52
C THR A 334 11.43 -2.19 -6.12
N GLU A 335 12.37 -2.36 -7.06
CA GLU A 335 13.04 -1.24 -7.73
C GLU A 335 12.07 -0.36 -8.56
N LYS A 336 11.02 -1.00 -9.10
CA LYS A 336 9.97 -0.34 -9.89
C LYS A 336 8.72 0.02 -9.07
N PHE A 337 8.75 -0.17 -7.76
CA PHE A 337 7.62 0.04 -6.84
C PHE A 337 6.33 -0.71 -7.24
N SER A 338 6.47 -1.86 -7.91
CA SER A 338 5.37 -2.73 -8.33
C SER A 338 4.97 -3.70 -7.21
N PHE A 339 4.63 -3.15 -6.04
CA PHE A 339 4.39 -3.94 -4.83
C PHE A 339 3.23 -4.93 -4.96
N ASN A 340 2.21 -4.60 -5.77
CA ASN A 340 1.08 -5.48 -6.01
C ASN A 340 1.50 -6.77 -6.74
N THR A 341 2.39 -6.65 -7.73
CA THR A 341 2.90 -7.83 -8.45
C THR A 341 3.91 -8.61 -7.62
N ALA A 342 4.62 -7.94 -6.70
CA ALA A 342 5.46 -8.61 -5.71
C ALA A 342 4.63 -9.51 -4.78
N VAL A 343 3.51 -9.01 -4.25
CA VAL A 343 2.58 -9.82 -3.44
C VAL A 343 2.03 -11.00 -4.25
N SER A 344 1.65 -10.81 -5.51
CA SER A 344 1.25 -11.93 -6.39
C SER A 344 2.37 -12.95 -6.58
N ALA A 345 3.62 -12.50 -6.74
CA ALA A 345 4.77 -13.39 -6.89
C ALA A 345 5.01 -14.24 -5.64
N PHE A 346 4.84 -13.67 -4.44
CA PHE A 346 4.88 -14.43 -3.19
C PHE A 346 3.77 -15.49 -3.10
N MET A 347 2.53 -15.13 -3.47
CA MET A 347 1.42 -16.09 -3.50
C MET A 347 1.72 -17.27 -4.42
N ILE A 348 2.29 -17.01 -5.61
CA ILE A 348 2.71 -18.06 -6.55
C ILE A 348 3.83 -18.90 -5.94
N ALA A 349 4.88 -18.26 -5.41
CA ALA A 349 6.02 -18.96 -4.82
C ALA A 349 5.60 -19.90 -3.67
N VAL A 350 4.74 -19.44 -2.77
CA VAL A 350 4.24 -20.26 -1.66
C VAL A 350 3.39 -21.44 -2.16
N ASN A 351 2.54 -21.25 -3.18
CA ASN A 351 1.79 -22.36 -3.76
C ASN A 351 2.72 -23.38 -4.44
N ASP A 352 3.68 -22.92 -5.25
CA ASP A 352 4.64 -23.79 -5.93
C ASP A 352 5.51 -24.58 -4.93
N LEU A 353 5.93 -23.95 -3.83
CA LEU A 353 6.65 -24.63 -2.75
C LEU A 353 5.78 -25.64 -2.00
N ALA A 354 4.50 -25.32 -1.77
CA ALA A 354 3.56 -26.26 -1.16
C ALA A 354 3.32 -27.48 -2.07
N ASP A 355 3.17 -27.28 -3.38
CA ASP A 355 3.01 -28.34 -4.38
C ASP A 355 4.27 -29.22 -4.48
N ALA A 356 5.45 -28.60 -4.36
CA ALA A 356 6.74 -29.29 -4.24
C ALA A 356 6.95 -29.98 -2.88
N LYS A 357 6.01 -29.80 -1.92
CA LYS A 357 6.12 -30.27 -0.52
C LYS A 357 7.40 -29.79 0.16
N CYS A 358 7.81 -28.56 -0.14
CA CYS A 358 9.02 -27.97 0.39
C CYS A 358 8.84 -27.56 1.86
N ASN A 359 9.76 -28.02 2.70
CA ASN A 359 9.87 -27.65 4.10
C ASN A 359 11.35 -27.44 4.52
N LYS A 360 12.27 -27.24 3.56
CA LYS A 360 13.71 -27.10 3.83
C LYS A 360 14.06 -25.68 4.24
N LYS A 361 14.79 -25.53 5.34
CA LYS A 361 15.34 -24.26 5.82
C LYS A 361 16.13 -23.47 4.79
N GLU A 362 16.87 -24.16 3.93
CA GLU A 362 17.68 -23.57 2.85
C GLU A 362 16.83 -22.74 1.87
N ILE A 363 15.53 -23.05 1.75
CA ILE A 363 14.57 -22.31 0.93
C ILE A 363 13.73 -21.35 1.76
N LEU A 364 13.26 -21.81 2.91
CA LEU A 364 12.35 -21.07 3.75
C LEU A 364 12.99 -19.81 4.36
N SER A 365 14.26 -19.85 4.79
CA SER A 365 14.91 -18.69 5.41
C SER A 365 15.08 -17.53 4.42
N PRO A 366 15.60 -17.74 3.18
CA PRO A 366 15.62 -16.70 2.16
C PRO A 366 14.25 -16.17 1.76
N LEU A 367 13.22 -17.03 1.72
CA LEU A 367 11.85 -16.60 1.43
C LEU A 367 11.33 -15.61 2.48
N LEU A 368 11.60 -15.85 3.77
CA LEU A 368 11.22 -14.91 4.84
C LEU A 368 11.90 -13.55 4.68
N LEU A 369 13.18 -13.53 4.28
CA LEU A 369 13.92 -12.29 4.05
C LEU A 369 13.29 -11.44 2.93
N LEU A 370 12.80 -12.08 1.86
CA LEU A 370 12.09 -11.37 0.79
C LEU A 370 10.74 -10.80 1.26
N LEU A 371 10.04 -11.52 2.13
CA LEU A 371 8.72 -11.14 2.66
C LEU A 371 8.79 -10.10 3.78
N GLN A 372 9.92 -9.96 4.48
CA GLN A 372 10.09 -9.09 5.65
C GLN A 372 9.59 -7.64 5.44
N PRO A 373 9.84 -6.96 4.30
CA PRO A 373 9.33 -5.59 4.10
C PRO A 373 7.79 -5.50 4.07
N TYR A 374 7.13 -6.60 3.69
CA TYR A 374 5.69 -6.70 3.46
C TYR A 374 4.94 -7.15 4.72
N ALA A 375 5.42 -8.23 5.36
CA ALA A 375 4.77 -8.88 6.49
C ALA A 375 5.78 -9.12 7.65
N PRO A 376 6.33 -8.06 8.27
CA PRO A 376 7.47 -8.16 9.17
C PRO A 376 7.22 -9.01 10.43
N HIS A 377 5.99 -9.09 10.94
CA HIS A 377 5.74 -9.73 12.23
C HIS A 377 5.76 -11.27 12.11
N ILE A 378 5.05 -11.81 11.13
CA ILE A 378 5.03 -13.25 10.85
C ILE A 378 6.41 -13.74 10.39
N THR A 379 7.15 -12.94 9.64
CA THR A 379 8.49 -13.33 9.18
C THR A 379 9.52 -13.30 10.30
N GLU A 380 9.46 -12.35 11.24
CA GLU A 380 10.28 -12.34 12.45
C GLU A 380 10.03 -13.59 13.31
N GLU A 381 8.75 -13.91 13.55
CA GLU A 381 8.35 -15.08 14.32
C GLU A 381 8.84 -16.38 13.66
N LEU A 382 8.59 -16.55 12.36
CA LEU A 382 9.05 -17.73 11.62
C LEU A 382 10.58 -17.80 11.54
N TRP A 383 11.27 -16.67 11.47
CA TRP A 383 12.74 -16.61 11.45
C TRP A 383 13.34 -17.17 12.73
N HIS A 384 12.81 -16.78 13.89
CA HIS A 384 13.21 -17.35 15.18
C HIS A 384 12.80 -18.80 15.33
N GLN A 385 11.63 -19.20 14.82
CA GLN A 385 11.23 -20.60 14.81
C GLN A 385 12.19 -21.47 14.01
N LEU A 386 12.80 -20.98 12.93
CA LEU A 386 13.87 -21.71 12.21
C LEU A 386 15.16 -21.87 13.04
N GLY A 387 15.25 -21.25 14.22
CA GLY A 387 16.41 -21.28 15.10
C GLY A 387 17.49 -20.26 14.74
N ASN A 388 17.15 -19.22 13.96
CA ASN A 388 18.07 -18.14 13.68
C ASN A 388 18.20 -17.19 14.89
N GLU A 389 19.41 -16.70 15.11
CA GLU A 389 19.72 -15.71 16.15
C GLU A 389 19.59 -14.29 15.62
N GLY A 390 19.25 -13.35 16.53
CA GLY A 390 19.06 -11.94 16.19
C GLY A 390 17.83 -11.69 15.32
N SER A 391 17.55 -10.41 15.09
CA SER A 391 16.39 -10.01 14.28
C SER A 391 16.66 -10.23 12.79
N ILE A 392 15.65 -10.73 12.07
CA ILE A 392 15.66 -10.85 10.61
C ILE A 392 15.93 -9.49 9.92
N GLN A 393 15.64 -8.37 10.59
CA GLN A 393 15.92 -7.02 10.07
C GLN A 393 17.42 -6.75 9.84
N ASN A 394 18.29 -7.46 10.56
CA ASN A 394 19.74 -7.32 10.44
C ASN A 394 20.36 -8.36 9.48
N ALA A 395 19.57 -9.28 8.94
CA ALA A 395 20.06 -10.31 8.06
C ALA A 395 20.28 -9.78 6.63
N GLY A 396 21.26 -10.36 5.94
CA GLY A 396 21.60 -9.97 4.57
C GLY A 396 20.51 -10.35 3.57
N TYR A 397 20.27 -9.48 2.58
CA TYR A 397 19.29 -9.75 1.53
C TYR A 397 19.72 -10.95 0.65
N PRO A 398 18.80 -11.84 0.24
CA PRO A 398 19.13 -13.01 -0.57
C PRO A 398 19.72 -12.63 -1.94
N VAL A 399 20.79 -13.30 -2.35
CA VAL A 399 21.46 -13.02 -3.64
C VAL A 399 20.92 -13.93 -4.74
N LEU A 400 20.53 -13.34 -5.86
CA LEU A 400 20.13 -14.07 -7.06
C LEU A 400 21.29 -14.88 -7.66
N ASN A 401 21.10 -16.19 -7.82
CA ASN A 401 21.93 -17.03 -8.66
C ASN A 401 21.23 -17.26 -10.01
N ALA A 402 21.60 -16.46 -11.01
CA ALA A 402 20.99 -16.51 -12.34
C ALA A 402 21.19 -17.85 -13.07
N ALA A 403 22.21 -18.64 -12.73
CA ALA A 403 22.45 -19.94 -13.36
C ALA A 403 21.32 -20.95 -13.07
N LEU A 404 20.64 -20.83 -11.93
CA LEU A 404 19.51 -21.69 -11.56
C LEU A 404 18.22 -21.38 -12.32
N LEU A 405 18.19 -20.27 -13.07
CA LEU A 405 17.07 -19.90 -13.93
C LEU A 405 17.23 -20.40 -15.37
N VAL A 406 18.41 -20.90 -15.73
CA VAL A 406 18.65 -21.48 -17.05
C VAL A 406 17.93 -22.83 -17.11
N GLU A 407 17.02 -22.98 -18.07
CA GLU A 407 16.36 -24.26 -18.29
C GLU A 407 17.38 -25.25 -18.86
N SER A 408 17.69 -26.31 -18.11
CA SER A 408 18.54 -27.40 -18.61
C SER A 408 17.76 -28.41 -19.45
N SER A 409 16.43 -28.40 -19.35
CA SER A 409 15.52 -29.31 -20.05
C SER A 409 14.17 -28.65 -20.36
N LYS A 410 13.47 -29.17 -21.38
CA LYS A 410 12.17 -28.71 -21.83
C LYS A 410 11.27 -29.89 -22.19
N GLU A 411 9.99 -29.78 -21.85
CA GLU A 411 8.92 -30.65 -22.37
C GLU A 411 8.67 -30.35 -23.85
N TYR A 412 8.96 -31.32 -24.71
CA TYR A 412 8.65 -31.27 -26.13
C TYR A 412 7.37 -32.05 -26.44
N PRO A 413 6.34 -31.43 -27.04
CA PRO A 413 5.23 -32.18 -27.59
C PRO A 413 5.72 -32.99 -28.80
N VAL A 414 5.52 -34.31 -28.73
CA VAL A 414 5.89 -35.26 -29.77
C VAL A 414 4.65 -35.65 -30.56
N SER A 415 4.67 -35.31 -31.84
CA SER A 415 3.62 -35.61 -32.81
C SER A 415 4.01 -36.78 -33.71
N ILE A 416 3.02 -37.58 -34.11
CA ILE A 416 3.17 -38.60 -35.15
C ILE A 416 2.27 -38.20 -36.33
N ASN A 417 2.86 -38.00 -37.52
CA ASN A 417 2.17 -37.48 -38.70
C ASN A 417 1.31 -36.24 -38.39
N GLY A 418 1.85 -35.32 -37.58
CA GLY A 418 1.22 -34.04 -37.24
C GLY A 418 0.21 -34.07 -36.08
N LYS A 419 -0.07 -35.23 -35.48
CA LYS A 419 -0.94 -35.33 -34.28
C LYS A 419 -0.12 -35.59 -33.02
N VAL A 420 -0.24 -34.74 -32.01
CA VAL A 420 0.44 -34.90 -30.70
C VAL A 420 0.00 -36.20 -30.03
N ARG A 421 0.97 -37.01 -29.58
CA ARG A 421 0.74 -38.30 -28.92
C ARG A 421 1.29 -38.39 -27.52
N THR A 422 2.36 -37.66 -27.22
CA THR A 422 2.99 -37.63 -25.90
C THR A 422 3.85 -36.37 -25.77
N ASN A 423 4.30 -36.08 -24.55
CA ASN A 423 5.36 -35.10 -24.31
C ASN A 423 6.59 -35.85 -23.78
N ILE A 424 7.78 -35.38 -24.15
CA ILE A 424 9.05 -35.91 -23.64
C ILE A 424 9.86 -34.74 -23.10
N SER A 425 10.31 -34.84 -21.84
CA SER A 425 11.28 -33.92 -21.27
C SER A 425 12.68 -34.26 -21.79
N LEU A 426 13.32 -33.31 -22.48
CA LEU A 426 14.64 -33.46 -23.08
C LEU A 426 15.55 -32.31 -22.67
N SER A 427 16.83 -32.60 -22.45
CA SER A 427 17.82 -31.56 -22.20
C SER A 427 17.94 -30.59 -23.39
N LEU A 428 18.13 -29.29 -23.12
CA LEU A 428 18.31 -28.26 -24.15
C LEU A 428 19.68 -28.33 -24.84
N ASP A 429 20.63 -29.09 -24.27
CA ASP A 429 21.99 -29.25 -24.78
C ASP A 429 22.11 -30.42 -25.77
N LEU A 430 21.08 -31.27 -25.84
CA LEU A 430 21.05 -32.41 -26.76
C LEU A 430 21.11 -31.95 -28.20
N GLN A 431 21.95 -32.64 -28.98
CA GLN A 431 22.02 -32.46 -30.42
C GLN A 431 20.87 -33.21 -31.10
N GLN A 432 20.55 -32.83 -32.34
CA GLN A 432 19.43 -33.42 -33.07
C GLN A 432 19.48 -34.96 -33.11
N GLU A 433 20.65 -35.55 -33.36
CA GLU A 433 20.79 -37.02 -33.40
C GLU A 433 20.47 -37.71 -32.07
N GLU A 434 20.78 -37.06 -30.94
CA GLU A 434 20.50 -37.60 -29.61
C GLU A 434 19.02 -37.49 -29.28
N VAL A 435 18.40 -36.36 -29.65
CA VAL A 435 16.94 -36.16 -29.57
C VAL A 435 16.21 -37.22 -30.38
N GLU A 436 16.65 -37.48 -31.62
CA GLU A 436 16.03 -38.50 -32.47
C GLU A 436 16.09 -39.89 -31.85
N LYS A 437 17.24 -40.28 -31.29
CA LYS A 437 17.41 -41.56 -30.59
C LYS A 437 16.46 -41.69 -29.39
N LEU A 438 16.37 -40.66 -28.55
CA LEU A 438 15.51 -40.65 -27.36
C LEU A 438 14.02 -40.69 -27.73
N VAL A 439 13.63 -39.93 -28.75
CA VAL A 439 12.24 -39.88 -29.23
C VAL A 439 11.82 -41.22 -29.83
N VAL A 440 12.68 -41.82 -30.66
CA VAL A 440 12.37 -43.12 -31.27
C VAL A 440 12.36 -44.22 -30.21
N ALA A 441 13.19 -44.14 -29.17
CA ALA A 441 13.19 -45.12 -28.06
C ALA A 441 11.95 -45.01 -27.13
N ASN A 442 11.16 -43.95 -27.22
CA ASN A 442 10.00 -43.74 -26.36
C ASN A 442 8.90 -44.78 -26.62
N GLU A 443 8.35 -45.39 -25.56
CA GLU A 443 7.35 -46.45 -25.66
C GLU A 443 6.08 -46.04 -26.40
N VAL A 444 5.61 -44.81 -26.21
CA VAL A 444 4.41 -44.32 -26.90
C VAL A 444 4.70 -44.14 -28.37
N VAL A 445 5.85 -43.57 -28.72
CA VAL A 445 6.29 -43.39 -30.11
C VAL A 445 6.45 -44.75 -30.81
N GLN A 446 7.07 -45.73 -30.15
CA GLN A 446 7.22 -47.10 -30.67
C GLN A 446 5.89 -47.76 -31.01
N ARG A 447 4.85 -47.60 -30.17
CA ARG A 447 3.51 -48.11 -30.47
C ARG A 447 2.93 -47.55 -31.76
N TRP A 448 3.20 -46.28 -32.08
CA TRP A 448 2.73 -45.63 -33.30
C TRP A 448 3.60 -45.91 -34.52
N LEU A 449 4.85 -46.35 -34.32
CA LEU A 449 5.74 -46.76 -35.40
C LEU A 449 5.39 -48.16 -35.94
N GLU A 450 4.68 -48.99 -35.17
CA GLU A 450 4.24 -50.34 -35.57
C GLU A 450 5.40 -51.20 -36.14
N GLY A 451 6.60 -51.07 -35.56
CA GLY A 451 7.80 -51.80 -36.00
C GLY A 451 8.48 -51.25 -37.26
N LYS A 452 7.99 -50.13 -37.83
CA LYS A 452 8.64 -49.44 -38.96
C LYS A 452 9.64 -48.41 -38.46
N SER A 453 10.72 -48.20 -39.22
CA SER A 453 11.62 -47.07 -38.99
C SER A 453 10.93 -45.77 -39.44
N PRO A 454 11.07 -44.66 -38.69
CA PRO A 454 10.54 -43.38 -39.11
C PRO A 454 11.19 -42.90 -40.41
N LYS A 455 10.40 -42.37 -41.34
CA LYS A 455 10.91 -41.77 -42.59
C LYS A 455 11.68 -40.48 -42.33
N LYS A 456 11.22 -39.71 -41.34
CA LYS A 456 11.85 -38.44 -40.94
C LYS A 456 11.44 -38.08 -39.52
N VAL A 457 12.40 -37.64 -38.72
CA VAL A 457 12.13 -36.95 -37.46
C VAL A 457 12.41 -35.46 -37.69
N ILE A 458 11.44 -34.62 -37.35
CA ILE A 458 11.54 -33.17 -37.47
C ILE A 458 11.63 -32.62 -36.06
N TYR A 459 12.84 -32.22 -35.67
CA TYR A 459 13.10 -31.54 -34.41
C TYR A 459 13.15 -30.03 -34.65
N VAL A 460 12.21 -29.31 -34.05
CA VAL A 460 12.28 -27.84 -33.99
C VAL A 460 12.69 -27.47 -32.57
N LYS A 461 13.97 -27.13 -32.39
CA LYS A 461 14.54 -26.76 -31.09
C LYS A 461 13.66 -25.70 -30.43
N ASN A 462 13.40 -25.91 -29.13
CA ASN A 462 12.51 -25.09 -28.31
C ASN A 462 11.03 -25.01 -28.75
N LYS A 463 10.54 -25.85 -29.68
CA LYS A 463 9.13 -25.86 -30.10
C LYS A 463 8.46 -27.23 -30.01
N MET A 464 8.85 -28.18 -30.86
CA MET A 464 8.11 -29.44 -31.05
C MET A 464 8.97 -30.50 -31.73
N ILE A 465 8.52 -31.75 -31.64
CA ILE A 465 9.09 -32.88 -32.36
C ILE A 465 7.96 -33.53 -33.17
N ASN A 466 8.18 -33.81 -34.46
CA ASN A 466 7.24 -34.55 -35.29
C ASN A 466 7.92 -35.73 -35.97
N VAL A 467 7.39 -36.93 -35.75
CA VAL A 467 7.86 -38.18 -36.34
C VAL A 467 6.94 -38.51 -37.50
N VAL A 468 7.54 -38.66 -38.69
CA VAL A 468 6.84 -39.05 -39.92
C VAL A 468 7.03 -40.56 -40.12
N VAL A 469 5.92 -41.30 -40.21
CA VAL A 469 5.91 -42.77 -40.36
C VAL A 469 5.79 -43.21 -41.83
#